data_AF-A0A7S6S4Z7-F1
#
_entry.id   AF-A0A7S6S4Z7-F1
#
_cell.length_a   1.000
_cell.length_b   1.000
_cell.length_c   1.000
_cell.angle_alpha   90.00
_cell.angle_beta   90.00
_cell.angle_gamma   90.00
#
_symmetry.space_group_name_H-M   'P 1'
#
loop_
_entity.id
_entity.type
_entity.pdbx_description
1 polymer ?
#
loop_
_entity_poly.entity_id
_entity_poly.type
_entity_poly.pdbx_seq_one_letter_code
_entity_poly.pdbx_strand_id
1 'polypeptide(L)'
;MHLNNDDPDSTLNARQEAAIAALLTEHTIERAAEKAKVSPRTLYRWLDTPAFAAAYRKARRAAFNQAIALTQRFTPLAVNTLAKVMTDPAASASARVAAAASMLRFGREAIELDDLAARVESLESLTESTRPRMPATRWN
;
A
#
# COMPACT_ATOMS: atom_id res chain seq x y z
N MET A 1 4.57 28.11 10.53
CA MET A 1 4.18 28.15 9.11
C MET A 1 4.44 26.76 8.53
N HIS A 2 3.44 25.86 8.63
CA HIS A 2 3.52 24.52 8.04
C HIS A 2 2.75 24.58 6.73
N LEU A 3 3.47 24.49 5.62
CA LEU A 3 2.86 24.40 4.29
C LEU A 3 2.39 22.96 4.10
N ASN A 4 1.12 22.69 4.44
CA ASN A 4 0.38 21.56 3.88
C ASN A 4 0.28 21.80 2.38
N ASN A 5 1.14 21.14 1.62
CA ASN A 5 1.16 21.21 0.16
C ASN A 5 0.29 20.09 -0.47
N ASP A 6 -0.85 19.82 0.17
CA ASP A 6 -1.92 18.97 -0.36
C ASP A 6 -2.93 19.87 -1.10
N ASP A 7 -2.45 20.61 -2.10
CA ASP A 7 -3.35 21.35 -2.99
C ASP A 7 -4.07 20.31 -3.91
N PRO A 8 -5.39 20.11 -3.76
CA PRO A 8 -6.11 19.04 -4.46
C PRO A 8 -6.35 19.32 -5.95
N ASP A 9 -6.07 20.55 -6.41
CA ASP A 9 -6.58 21.07 -7.69
C ASP A 9 -5.53 21.24 -8.81
N SER A 10 -4.33 20.67 -8.66
CA SER A 10 -3.47 20.47 -9.84
C SER A 10 -4.02 19.31 -10.68
N THR A 11 -5.05 19.57 -11.48
CA THR A 11 -5.66 18.58 -12.35
C THR A 11 -4.59 18.07 -13.32
N LEU A 12 -4.22 16.80 -13.20
CA LEU A 12 -3.28 16.19 -14.13
C LEU A 12 -3.86 16.22 -15.54
N ASN A 13 -3.02 16.50 -16.53
CA ASN A 13 -3.46 16.34 -17.92
C ASN A 13 -3.41 14.87 -18.36
N ALA A 14 -4.10 14.54 -19.44
CA ALA A 14 -4.19 13.16 -19.95
C ALA A 14 -2.82 12.51 -20.24
N ARG A 15 -1.79 13.30 -20.62
CA ARG A 15 -0.44 12.76 -20.83
C ARG A 15 0.24 12.40 -19.51
N GLN A 16 0.00 13.18 -18.46
CA GLN A 16 0.50 12.88 -17.12
C GLN A 16 -0.18 11.63 -16.53
N GLU A 17 -1.48 11.47 -16.73
CA GLU A 17 -2.18 10.25 -16.30
C GLU A 17 -1.67 9.00 -17.04
N ALA A 18 -1.49 9.09 -18.36
CA ALA A 18 -0.87 8.01 -19.14
C ALA A 18 0.56 7.70 -18.68
N ALA A 19 1.33 8.73 -18.31
CA ALA A 19 2.67 8.56 -17.75
C ALA A 19 2.66 7.86 -16.38
N ILE A 20 1.68 8.16 -15.51
CA ILE A 20 1.51 7.45 -14.24
C ILE A 20 1.19 5.97 -14.51
N ALA A 21 0.28 5.66 -15.42
CA ALA A 21 -0.03 4.27 -15.77
C ALA A 21 1.19 3.53 -16.35
N ALA A 22 2.00 4.21 -17.17
CA ALA A 22 3.25 3.64 -17.69
C ALA A 22 4.29 3.40 -16.58
N LEU A 23 4.46 4.35 -15.66
CA LEU A 23 5.36 4.22 -14.51
C LEU A 23 4.97 3.06 -13.58
N LEU A 24 3.69 2.68 -13.51
CA LEU A 24 3.24 1.55 -12.71
C LEU A 24 3.50 0.18 -13.34
N THR A 25 3.76 0.14 -14.65
CA THR A 25 3.83 -1.13 -15.40
C THR A 25 5.20 -1.42 -15.99
N GLU A 26 6.02 -0.39 -16.21
CA GLU A 26 7.37 -0.54 -16.75
C GLU A 26 8.43 -0.55 -15.65
N HIS A 27 9.56 -1.23 -15.94
CA HIS A 27 10.66 -1.42 -14.97
C HIS A 27 11.68 -0.26 -14.93
N THR A 28 11.61 0.66 -15.90
CA THR A 28 12.54 1.78 -16.08
C THR A 28 11.80 3.04 -16.51
N ILE A 29 12.37 4.21 -16.18
CA ILE A 29 11.79 5.51 -16.53
C ILE A 29 11.79 5.72 -18.04
N GLU A 30 12.80 5.20 -18.73
CA GLU A 30 12.95 5.27 -20.18
C GLU A 30 11.81 4.55 -20.89
N ARG A 31 11.49 3.32 -20.47
CA ARG A 31 10.37 2.56 -21.04
C ARG A 31 9.02 3.15 -20.66
N ALA A 32 8.89 3.65 -19.44
CA ALA A 32 7.68 4.36 -19.03
C ALA A 32 7.45 5.62 -19.88
N ALA A 33 8.50 6.38 -20.18
CA ALA A 33 8.45 7.56 -21.03
C ALA A 33 8.06 7.21 -22.47
N GLU A 34 8.68 6.16 -23.04
CA GLU A 34 8.36 5.63 -24.37
C GLU A 34 6.88 5.22 -24.47
N LYS A 35 6.41 4.40 -23.51
CA LYS A 35 5.02 3.94 -23.45
C LYS A 35 4.01 5.08 -23.28
N ALA A 36 4.37 6.09 -22.49
CA ALA A 36 3.58 7.30 -22.31
C ALA A 36 3.73 8.31 -23.46
N LYS A 37 4.56 8.01 -24.46
CA LYS A 37 4.86 8.86 -25.63
C LYS A 37 5.36 10.26 -25.23
N VAL A 38 6.24 10.31 -24.23
CA VAL A 38 6.93 11.54 -23.78
C VAL A 38 8.44 11.32 -23.75
N SER A 39 9.21 12.41 -23.74
CA SER A 39 10.66 12.28 -23.56
C SER A 39 10.99 11.87 -22.11
N PRO A 40 12.06 11.09 -21.85
CA PRO A 40 12.51 10.78 -20.49
C PRO A 40 12.75 12.05 -19.67
N ARG A 41 13.33 13.10 -20.27
CA ARG A 41 13.54 14.41 -19.63
C ARG A 41 12.24 15.05 -19.15
N THR A 42 11.17 14.92 -19.93
CA THR A 42 9.82 15.39 -19.52
C THR A 42 9.32 14.62 -18.32
N LEU A 43 9.47 13.29 -18.33
CA LEU A 43 9.01 12.43 -17.24
C LEU A 43 9.77 12.66 -15.94
N TYR A 44 11.09 12.83 -16.00
CA TYR A 44 11.90 13.25 -14.84
C TYR A 44 11.42 14.58 -14.25
N ARG A 45 11.21 15.60 -15.09
CA ARG A 45 10.69 16.89 -14.63
C ARG A 45 9.31 16.78 -13.97
N TRP A 46 8.44 15.91 -14.49
CA TRP A 46 7.15 15.65 -13.85
C TRP A 46 7.31 14.94 -12.51
N LEU A 47 8.22 13.99 -12.37
CA LEU A 47 8.51 13.36 -11.08
C LEU A 47 9.01 14.36 -10.02
N ASP A 48 9.67 15.45 -10.44
CA ASP A 48 10.07 16.54 -9.55
C ASP A 48 8.94 17.53 -9.23
N THR A 49 7.82 17.45 -9.95
CA THR A 49 6.66 18.32 -9.72
C THR A 49 5.82 17.76 -8.57
N PRO A 50 5.57 18.51 -7.47
CA PRO A 50 4.90 17.99 -6.27
C PRO A 50 3.55 17.32 -6.55
N ALA A 51 2.73 17.93 -7.39
CA ALA A 51 1.44 17.43 -7.86
C ALA A 51 1.52 16.03 -8.47
N PHE A 52 2.39 15.87 -9.47
CA PHE A 52 2.55 14.62 -10.20
C PHE A 52 3.19 13.55 -9.32
N ALA A 53 4.20 13.91 -8.51
CA ALA A 53 4.81 13.02 -7.54
C ALA A 53 3.81 12.51 -6.50
N ALA A 54 2.91 13.37 -6.01
CA ALA A 54 1.85 12.99 -5.08
C ALA A 54 0.85 12.02 -5.74
N ALA A 55 0.40 12.33 -6.96
CA ALA A 55 -0.50 11.46 -7.71
C ALA A 55 0.12 10.10 -8.06
N TYR A 56 1.39 10.08 -8.49
CA TYR A 56 2.12 8.84 -8.73
C TYR A 56 2.25 7.99 -7.45
N ARG A 57 2.64 8.62 -6.32
CA ARG A 57 2.69 7.92 -5.02
C ARG A 57 1.32 7.36 -4.62
N LYS A 58 0.23 8.12 -4.84
CA LYS A 58 -1.14 7.66 -4.58
C LYS A 58 -1.50 6.45 -5.44
N ALA A 59 -1.23 6.52 -6.74
CA ALA A 59 -1.51 5.43 -7.67
C ALA A 59 -0.68 4.18 -7.35
N ARG A 60 0.60 4.35 -6.98
CA ARG A 60 1.48 3.26 -6.54
C ARG A 60 0.97 2.60 -5.26
N ARG A 61 0.51 3.39 -4.28
CA ARG A 61 -0.15 2.86 -3.07
C ARG A 61 -1.40 2.06 -3.40
N ALA A 62 -2.25 2.57 -4.29
CA ALA A 62 -3.46 1.85 -4.71
C ALA A 62 -3.14 0.50 -5.38
N ALA A 63 -2.17 0.48 -6.30
CA ALA A 63 -1.71 -0.74 -6.95
C ALA A 63 -1.12 -1.74 -5.94
N PHE A 64 -0.33 -1.26 -4.98
CA PHE A 64 0.22 -2.09 -3.91
C PHE A 64 -0.89 -2.68 -3.03
N ASN A 65 -1.87 -1.87 -2.61
CA ASN A 65 -3.01 -2.35 -1.83
C ASN A 65 -3.78 -3.46 -2.55
N GLN A 66 -3.95 -3.34 -3.87
CA GLN A 66 -4.55 -4.40 -4.68
C GLN A 66 -3.71 -5.69 -4.68
N ALA A 67 -2.39 -5.59 -4.79
CA ALA A 67 -1.50 -6.74 -4.72
C ALA A 67 -1.53 -7.44 -3.33
N ILE A 68 -1.63 -6.66 -2.26
CA ILE A 68 -1.82 -7.17 -0.90
C ILE A 68 -3.16 -7.89 -0.77
N ALA A 69 -4.26 -7.29 -1.24
CA ALA A 69 -5.57 -7.93 -1.23
C ALA A 69 -5.58 -9.26 -2.01
N LEU A 70 -4.87 -9.31 -3.15
CA LEU A 70 -4.71 -10.55 -3.91
C LEU A 70 -3.92 -11.60 -3.12
N THR A 71 -2.83 -11.20 -2.45
CA THR A 71 -2.04 -12.09 -1.59
C THR A 71 -2.89 -12.65 -0.45
N GLN A 72 -3.65 -11.79 0.23
CA GLN A 72 -4.55 -12.17 1.32
C GLN A 72 -5.60 -13.19 0.88
N ARG A 73 -6.10 -13.10 -0.37
CA ARG A 73 -7.02 -14.08 -0.94
C ARG A 73 -6.42 -15.50 -1.03
N PHE A 74 -5.10 -15.63 -1.18
CA PHE A 74 -4.41 -16.92 -1.22
C PHE A 74 -3.96 -17.43 0.15
N THR A 75 -4.03 -16.62 1.21
CA THR A 75 -3.64 -17.01 2.56
C THR A 75 -4.30 -18.31 3.04
N PRO A 76 -5.62 -18.56 2.86
CA PRO A 76 -6.24 -19.81 3.28
C PRO A 76 -5.65 -21.06 2.58
N LEU A 77 -5.32 -20.92 1.30
CA LEU A 77 -4.68 -22.00 0.53
C LEU A 77 -3.25 -22.26 1.03
N ALA A 78 -2.48 -21.20 1.32
CA ALA A 78 -1.14 -21.32 1.87
C ALA A 78 -1.16 -22.01 3.24
N VAL A 79 -2.06 -21.60 4.14
CA VAL A 79 -2.26 -22.23 5.47
C VAL A 79 -2.60 -23.72 5.33
N ASN A 80 -3.55 -24.07 4.46
CA ASN A 80 -3.91 -25.47 4.21
C ASN A 80 -2.71 -26.27 3.65
N THR A 81 -1.93 -25.67 2.76
CA THR A 81 -0.73 -26.31 2.19
C THR A 81 0.31 -26.60 3.28
N LEU A 82 0.58 -25.64 4.18
CA LEU A 82 1.48 -25.84 5.30
C LEU A 82 0.95 -26.91 6.28
N ALA A 83 -0.36 -26.92 6.55
CA ALA A 83 -1.00 -27.92 7.41
C ALA A 83 -0.87 -29.34 6.85
N LYS A 84 -1.00 -29.51 5.52
CA LYS A 84 -0.75 -30.78 4.84
C LYS A 84 0.71 -31.19 4.96
N VAL A 85 1.65 -30.29 4.63
CA VAL A 85 3.09 -30.60 4.69
C VAL A 85 3.54 -31.01 6.09
N MET A 86 3.08 -30.32 7.15
CA MET A 86 3.52 -30.63 8.52
C MET A 86 2.99 -31.97 9.07
N THR A 87 1.86 -32.46 8.52
CA THR A 87 1.21 -33.72 8.92
C THR A 87 1.50 -34.89 7.97
N ASP A 88 2.08 -34.63 6.81
CA ASP A 88 2.43 -35.67 5.83
C ASP A 88 3.59 -36.57 6.32
N PRO A 89 3.36 -37.88 6.51
CA PRO A 89 4.42 -38.81 6.92
C PRO A 89 5.48 -39.04 5.82
N ALA A 90 5.18 -38.76 4.55
CA ALA A 90 6.13 -38.88 3.45
C ALA A 90 7.04 -37.64 3.30
N ALA A 91 6.68 -36.51 3.91
CA ALA A 91 7.51 -35.31 3.91
C ALA A 91 8.72 -35.46 4.83
N SER A 92 9.86 -34.87 4.44
CA SER A 92 11.07 -34.87 5.28
C SER A 92 10.81 -34.19 6.64
N ALA A 93 11.53 -34.63 7.68
CA ALA A 93 11.43 -34.01 9.01
C ALA A 93 11.70 -32.50 8.96
N SER A 94 12.66 -32.06 8.16
CA SER A 94 12.97 -30.63 7.98
C SER A 94 11.80 -29.86 7.34
N ALA A 95 11.17 -30.41 6.30
CA ALA A 95 10.01 -29.77 5.65
C ALA A 95 8.83 -29.64 6.62
N ARG A 96 8.58 -30.68 7.44
CA ARG A 96 7.51 -30.66 8.46
C ARG A 96 7.76 -29.60 9.53
N VAL A 97 8.99 -29.52 10.04
CA VAL A 97 9.40 -28.50 11.04
C VAL A 97 9.30 -27.10 10.44
N ALA A 98 9.76 -26.90 9.20
CA ALA A 98 9.68 -25.60 8.53
C ALA A 98 8.23 -25.13 8.32
N ALA A 99 7.32 -26.04 7.94
CA ALA A 99 5.91 -25.74 7.79
C ALA A 99 5.26 -25.36 9.13
N ALA A 100 5.51 -26.15 10.19
CA ALA A 100 5.02 -25.86 11.54
C ALA A 100 5.56 -24.52 12.08
N ALA A 101 6.86 -24.26 11.93
CA ALA A 101 7.48 -23.00 12.35
C ALA A 101 6.90 -21.79 11.59
N SER A 102 6.56 -21.96 10.31
CA SER A 102 5.93 -20.91 9.51
C SER A 102 4.50 -20.62 9.95
N MET A 103 3.72 -21.65 10.30
CA MET A 103 2.40 -21.50 10.89
C MET A 103 2.43 -20.78 12.24
N LEU A 104 3.36 -21.16 13.12
CA LEU A 104 3.52 -20.51 14.43
C LEU A 104 3.89 -19.03 14.30
N ARG A 105 4.83 -18.70 13.40
CA ARG A 105 5.21 -17.32 13.12
C ARG A 105 4.04 -16.50 12.56
N PHE A 106 3.33 -17.04 11.57
CA PHE A 106 2.15 -16.38 11.00
C PHE A 106 1.07 -16.10 12.06
N GLY A 107 0.80 -17.07 12.95
CA GLY A 107 -0.15 -16.88 14.05
C GLY A 107 0.30 -15.82 15.06
N ARG A 108 1.58 -15.78 15.42
CA ARG A 108 2.14 -14.75 16.31
C ARG A 108 2.05 -13.36 15.69
N GLU A 109 2.46 -13.22 14.43
CA GLU A 109 2.41 -11.94 13.71
C GLU A 109 0.97 -11.43 13.56
N ALA A 110 -0.01 -12.31 13.33
CA ALA A 110 -1.42 -11.94 13.27
C ALA A 110 -1.92 -11.34 14.60
N ILE A 111 -1.60 -11.98 15.73
CA ILE A 111 -1.96 -11.46 17.06
C ILE A 111 -1.31 -10.09 17.32
N GLU A 112 -0.02 -9.95 17.04
CA GLU A 112 0.70 -8.69 17.25
C GLU A 112 0.13 -7.54 16.39
N LEU A 113 -0.30 -7.84 15.15
CA LEU A 113 -0.95 -6.87 14.27
C LEU A 113 -2.35 -6.49 14.76
N ASP A 114 -3.17 -7.45 15.20
CA ASP A 114 -4.51 -7.18 15.73
C ASP A 114 -4.43 -6.33 17.01
N ASP A 115 -3.49 -6.65 17.91
CA ASP A 115 -3.24 -5.88 19.14
C ASP A 115 -2.79 -4.44 18.81
N LEU A 116 -1.92 -4.27 17.81
CA LEU A 116 -1.48 -2.95 17.36
C LEU A 116 -2.63 -2.16 16.73
N ALA A 117 -3.46 -2.79 15.90
CA ALA A 117 -4.61 -2.16 15.29
C ALA A 117 -5.61 -1.66 16.35
N ALA A 118 -5.93 -2.49 17.34
CA ALA A 118 -6.81 -2.11 18.45
C ALA A 118 -6.25 -0.91 19.26
N ARG A 119 -4.93 -0.88 19.48
CA ARG A 119 -4.26 0.24 20.15
C ARG A 119 -4.32 1.53 19.33
N VAL A 120 -4.14 1.45 18.01
CA VAL A 120 -4.24 2.61 17.11
C VAL A 120 -5.67 3.15 17.10
N GLU A 121 -6.68 2.29 16.99
CA GLU A 121 -8.09 2.69 17.03
C GLU A 121 -8.45 3.39 18.35
N SER A 122 -7.96 2.87 19.48
CA SER A 122 -8.13 3.52 20.78
C SER A 122 -7.50 4.92 20.83
N LEU A 123 -6.29 5.09 20.27
CA LEU A 123 -5.62 6.39 20.19
C LEU A 123 -6.36 7.37 19.28
N GLU A 124 -6.82 6.92 18.11
CA GLU A 124 -7.60 7.73 17.16
C GLU A 124 -8.91 8.23 17.79
N SER A 125 -9.62 7.36 18.52
CA SER A 125 -10.84 7.70 19.25
C SER A 125 -10.61 8.77 20.34
N LEU A 126 -9.51 8.67 21.09
CA LEU A 126 -9.13 9.65 22.11
C LEU A 126 -8.78 11.01 21.48
N THR A 127 -8.05 11.02 20.35
CA THR A 127 -7.73 12.26 19.64
C THR A 127 -8.96 12.94 19.06
N GLU A 128 -9.93 12.18 18.52
CA GLU A 128 -11.17 12.75 18.01
C GLU A 128 -12.03 13.35 19.14
N SER A 129 -12.08 12.68 20.29
CA SER A 129 -12.80 13.16 21.49
C SER A 129 -12.18 14.43 22.10
N THR A 130 -10.88 14.65 21.91
CA THR A 130 -10.13 15.79 22.45
C THR A 130 -10.08 16.97 21.48
N ARG A 131 -10.49 16.77 20.22
CA ARG A 131 -10.49 17.81 19.20
C ARG A 131 -11.55 18.86 19.58
N PRO A 132 -11.17 20.13 19.83
CA PRO A 132 -12.14 21.15 20.20
C PRO A 132 -13.17 21.28 19.08
N ARG A 133 -14.44 21.04 19.40
CA ARG A 133 -15.58 21.27 18.50
C ARG A 133 -15.57 22.75 18.14
N MET A 134 -14.98 23.10 17.00
CA MET A 134 -14.97 24.49 16.56
C MET A 134 -16.42 24.95 16.43
N PRO A 135 -16.81 26.07 17.07
CA PRO A 135 -18.19 26.54 17.00
C PRO A 135 -18.53 26.80 15.54
N ALA A 136 -19.66 26.26 15.08
CA ALA A 136 -20.19 26.52 13.75
C ALA A 136 -20.29 28.04 13.58
N THR A 137 -19.40 28.61 12.77
CA THR A 137 -19.48 30.00 12.37
C THR A 137 -20.77 30.19 11.59
N ARG A 138 -21.82 30.62 12.29
CA ARG A 138 -23.00 31.26 11.70
C ARG A 138 -22.52 32.56 11.08
N TRP A 139 -22.36 32.57 9.76
CA TRP A 139 -22.34 33.81 9.01
C TRP A 139 -23.76 34.07 8.52
N ASN A 140 -24.29 35.23 8.92
CA ASN A 140 -25.55 35.82 8.45
C ASN A 140 -25.48 36.17 6.97
#